data_AF-A0A316HLP2-F1
#
_entry.id   AF-A0A316HLP2-F1
#
_cell.length_a   1.000
_cell.length_b   1.000
_cell.length_c   1.000
_cell.angle_alpha   90.00
_cell.angle_beta   90.00
_cell.angle_gamma   90.00
#
_symmetry.space_group_name_H-M   'P 1'
#
loop_
_entity.id
_entity.type
_entity.pdbx_description
1 polymer ?
#
loop_
_entity_poly.entity_id
_entity_poly.type
_entity_poly.pdbx_seq_one_letter_code
_entity_poly.pdbx_strand_id
1 'polypeptide(L)'
;MTTDIDPEDAKLVTLARSVRARNGAAEGAAVRDLDGRTYNASTVSLPSLQLTALQAAVAAAVSSGAEGLEAAVVVTDAGALDEGSVSVVRDLAATAPIIRATSAGEVADVVR
;
A
#
# COMPACT_ATOMS: atom_id res chain seq x y z
N MET A 1 -9.70 10.52 -16.53
CA MET A 1 -9.98 11.40 -15.38
C MET A 1 -8.91 11.12 -14.36
N THR A 2 -7.97 12.04 -14.17
CA THR A 2 -6.99 11.94 -13.07
C THR A 2 -7.78 12.22 -11.79
N THR A 3 -7.99 11.19 -10.98
CA THR A 3 -8.58 11.38 -9.64
C THR A 3 -7.56 12.19 -8.85
N ASP A 4 -7.85 13.47 -8.61
CA ASP A 4 -6.97 14.34 -7.83
C ASP A 4 -7.01 13.83 -6.39
N ILE A 5 -5.96 13.10 -6.00
CA ILE A 5 -5.79 12.60 -4.63
C ILE A 5 -4.97 13.61 -3.83
N ASP A 6 -5.09 13.54 -2.51
CA ASP A 6 -4.33 14.39 -1.62
C ASP A 6 -2.80 14.29 -1.92
N PRO A 7 -2.03 15.40 -1.88
CA PRO A 7 -0.59 15.38 -2.13
C PRO A 7 0.18 14.36 -1.27
N GLU A 8 -0.24 14.11 -0.03
CA GLU A 8 0.38 13.13 0.84
C GLU A 8 0.12 11.69 0.37
N ASP A 9 -1.05 11.44 -0.23
CA ASP A 9 -1.38 10.15 -0.84
C ASP A 9 -0.67 9.97 -2.19
N ALA A 10 -0.51 11.05 -2.96
CA ALA A 10 0.31 11.05 -4.18
C ALA A 10 1.79 10.71 -3.89
N LYS A 11 2.30 11.12 -2.73
CA LYS A 11 3.62 10.70 -2.23
C LYS A 11 3.65 9.19 -1.98
N LEU A 12 2.63 8.61 -1.36
CA LEU A 12 2.53 7.16 -1.16
C LEU A 12 2.48 6.39 -2.49
N VAL A 13 1.74 6.87 -3.50
CA VAL A 13 1.76 6.30 -4.86
C VAL A 13 3.16 6.29 -5.45
N THR A 14 3.91 7.39 -5.29
CA THR A 14 5.28 7.48 -5.78
C THR A 14 6.21 6.47 -5.08
N LEU A 15 6.09 6.31 -3.76
CA LEU A 15 6.90 5.37 -2.99
C LEU A 15 6.57 3.90 -3.32
N ALA A 16 5.28 3.57 -3.44
CA ALA A 16 4.80 2.26 -3.85
C ALA A 16 5.28 1.89 -5.26
N ARG A 17 5.17 2.82 -6.22
CA ARG A 17 5.67 2.62 -7.60
C ARG A 17 7.18 2.41 -7.62
N SER A 18 7.91 3.19 -6.83
CA SER A 18 9.37 3.12 -6.78
C SER A 18 9.85 1.78 -6.21
N VAL A 19 9.27 1.29 -5.11
CA VAL A 19 9.68 0.00 -4.53
C VAL A 19 9.30 -1.19 -5.41
N ARG A 20 8.16 -1.12 -6.10
CA ARG A 20 7.77 -2.11 -7.12
C ARG A 20 8.80 -2.18 -8.24
N ALA A 21 9.09 -1.03 -8.87
CA ALA A 21 9.99 -0.94 -10.02
C ALA A 21 11.42 -1.34 -9.66
N ARG A 22 11.94 -0.88 -8.52
CA ARG A 22 13.29 -1.22 -8.04
C ARG A 22 13.47 -2.73 -7.85
N ASN A 23 12.45 -3.41 -7.34
CA ASN A 23 12.53 -4.82 -7.00
C ASN A 23 12.01 -5.74 -8.13
N GLY A 24 11.45 -5.20 -9.22
CA GLY A 24 10.81 -6.00 -10.27
C GLY A 24 9.64 -6.85 -9.79
N ALA A 25 8.95 -6.41 -8.74
CA ALA A 25 7.90 -7.18 -8.07
C ALA A 25 6.53 -7.02 -8.75
N ALA A 26 5.62 -7.97 -8.49
CA ALA A 26 4.24 -7.89 -8.96
C ALA A 26 3.54 -6.62 -8.44
N GLU A 27 3.76 -6.29 -7.17
CA GLU A 27 3.15 -5.14 -6.50
C GLU A 27 4.18 -4.34 -5.70
N GLY A 28 3.87 -3.07 -5.48
CA GLY A 28 4.49 -2.25 -4.44
C GLY A 28 3.41 -1.56 -3.63
N ALA A 29 3.66 -1.31 -2.36
CA ALA A 29 2.72 -0.67 -1.46
C ALA A 29 3.43 0.32 -0.55
N ALA A 30 2.67 1.29 -0.06
CA ALA A 30 3.10 2.24 0.95
C ALA A 30 1.94 2.57 1.89
N VAL A 31 2.21 2.67 3.18
CA VAL A 31 1.24 3.09 4.20
C VAL A 31 1.80 4.27 5.00
N ARG A 32 0.93 5.18 5.44
CA ARG A 32 1.25 6.29 6.34
C ARG A 32 0.57 6.05 7.69
N ASP A 33 1.32 6.15 8.78
CA ASP A 33 0.78 6.04 10.14
C ASP A 33 0.34 7.40 10.70
N LEU A 34 -0.26 7.37 11.90
CA LEU A 34 -0.77 8.56 12.59
C LEU A 34 0.31 9.58 13.00
N ASP A 35 1.58 9.17 13.01
CA ASP A 35 2.73 10.04 13.31
C ASP A 35 3.35 10.60 12.00
N GLY A 36 2.76 10.30 10.84
CA GLY A 36 3.25 10.68 9.52
C GLY A 36 4.44 9.85 9.00
N ARG A 37 4.82 8.78 9.70
CA ARG A 37 5.86 7.84 9.24
C ARG A 37 5.33 7.03 8.07
N THR A 38 6.21 6.72 7.12
CA THR A 38 5.85 5.96 5.93
C THR A 38 6.60 4.63 5.89
N TYR A 39 5.86 3.56 5.59
CA TYR A 39 6.40 2.21 5.43
C TYR A 39 6.04 1.73 4.04
N ASN A 40 7.03 1.33 3.25
CA ASN A 40 6.82 0.80 1.90
C ASN A 40 7.47 -0.56 1.72
N ALA A 41 6.81 -1.40 0.93
CA ALA A 41 7.27 -2.75 0.65
C ALA A 41 6.83 -3.16 -0.76
N SER A 42 7.41 -4.24 -1.26
CA SER A 42 6.93 -4.94 -2.45
C SER A 42 6.56 -6.37 -2.10
N THR A 43 5.90 -7.07 -3.02
CA THR A 43 5.47 -8.47 -2.83
C THR A 43 6.64 -9.33 -2.34
N VAL A 44 6.39 -10.14 -1.31
CA VAL A 44 7.32 -11.14 -0.80
C VAL A 44 6.91 -12.49 -1.39
N SER A 45 7.82 -13.13 -2.14
CA SER A 45 7.56 -14.42 -2.81
C SER A 45 8.65 -15.43 -2.46
N LEU A 46 8.88 -15.66 -1.17
CA LEU A 46 9.81 -16.69 -0.71
C LEU A 46 9.08 -18.04 -0.54
N PRO A 47 9.80 -19.18 -0.62
CA PRO A 47 9.18 -20.49 -0.44
C PRO A 47 8.42 -20.68 0.88
N SER A 48 8.91 -20.05 1.95
CA SER A 48 8.35 -20.20 3.31
C SER A 48 7.61 -18.96 3.82
N LEU A 49 7.60 -17.86 3.05
CA LEU A 49 6.93 -16.63 3.44
C LEU A 49 6.47 -15.89 2.18
N GLN A 50 5.16 -15.81 2.03
CA GLN A 50 4.52 -15.10 0.94
C GLN A 50 3.62 -14.01 1.53
N LEU A 51 3.84 -12.77 1.12
CA LEU A 51 3.06 -11.63 1.56
C LEU A 51 2.75 -10.76 0.34
N THR A 52 1.54 -10.23 0.27
CA THR A 52 1.26 -9.13 -0.65
C THR A 52 2.13 -7.92 -0.28
N ALA A 53 2.29 -6.98 -1.21
CA ALA A 53 3.07 -5.77 -0.90
C ALA A 53 2.45 -5.00 0.27
N LEU A 54 1.11 -4.93 0.33
CA LEU A 54 0.40 -4.21 1.38
C LEU A 54 0.56 -4.90 2.75
N GLN A 55 0.44 -6.23 2.80
CA GLN A 55 0.69 -6.99 4.03
C GLN A 55 2.11 -6.77 4.56
N ALA A 56 3.11 -6.76 3.68
CA ALA A 56 4.49 -6.50 4.09
C ALA A 56 4.69 -5.06 4.61
N ALA A 57 4.06 -4.06 3.97
CA ALA A 57 4.13 -2.67 4.43
C ALA A 57 3.45 -2.49 5.80
N VAL A 58 2.27 -3.09 6.00
CA VAL A 58 1.55 -3.09 7.29
C VAL A 58 2.36 -3.82 8.37
N ALA A 59 2.95 -4.98 8.06
CA ALA A 59 3.81 -5.70 9.00
C ALA A 59 5.03 -4.86 9.44
N ALA A 60 5.64 -4.11 8.52
CA ALA A 60 6.72 -3.17 8.85
C ALA A 60 6.23 -2.02 9.75
N ALA A 61 5.04 -1.47 9.49
CA ALA A 61 4.44 -0.43 10.31
C ALA A 61 4.16 -0.94 11.74
N VAL A 62 3.45 -2.06 11.87
CA VAL A 62 3.10 -2.67 13.16
C VAL A 62 4.33 -3.05 13.97
N SER A 63 5.32 -3.71 13.34
CA SER A 63 6.56 -4.08 14.03
C SER A 63 7.40 -2.88 14.45
N SER A 64 7.15 -1.70 13.87
CA SER A 64 7.78 -0.43 14.24
C SER A 64 6.94 0.38 15.25
N GLY A 65 5.83 -0.16 15.74
CA GLY A 65 4.98 0.48 16.75
C GLY A 65 3.89 1.40 16.21
N ALA A 66 3.53 1.33 14.94
CA ALA A 66 2.38 2.07 14.42
C ALA A 66 1.07 1.54 15.04
N GLU A 67 0.31 2.42 15.69
CA GLU A 67 -0.97 2.08 16.34
C GLU A 67 -2.18 2.21 15.39
N GLY A 68 -2.01 2.89 14.26
CA GLY A 68 -3.06 3.11 13.27
C GLY A 68 -2.49 3.64 11.96
N LEU A 69 -3.34 3.67 10.93
CA LEU A 69 -2.98 4.14 9.59
C LEU A 69 -3.91 5.26 9.14
N GLU A 70 -3.34 6.26 8.47
CA GLU A 70 -4.09 7.35 7.84
C GLU A 70 -4.46 7.01 6.40
N ALA A 71 -3.58 6.30 5.67
CA ALA A 71 -3.79 5.94 4.27
C ALA A 71 -2.91 4.74 3.88
N ALA A 72 -3.38 3.99 2.89
CA ALA A 72 -2.66 2.90 2.26
C ALA A 72 -2.72 3.01 0.73
N VAL A 73 -1.63 2.65 0.06
CA VAL A 73 -1.55 2.60 -1.40
C VAL A 73 -1.00 1.26 -1.85
N VAL A 74 -1.57 0.71 -2.92
CA VAL A 74 -1.01 -0.42 -3.68
C VAL A 74 -0.87 -0.02 -5.15
N VAL A 75 0.31 -0.23 -5.71
CA VAL A 75 0.59 -0.17 -7.13
C VAL A 75 0.68 -1.59 -7.66
N THR A 76 -0.29 -1.97 -8.50
CA THR A 76 -0.44 -3.32 -9.05
C THR A 76 -1.11 -3.27 -10.42
N ASP A 77 -0.83 -4.25 -11.26
CA ASP A 77 -1.55 -4.43 -12.54
C ASP A 77 -2.83 -5.27 -12.34
N ALA A 78 -3.05 -5.83 -11.15
CA ALA A 78 -4.29 -6.53 -10.80
C ALA A 78 -5.48 -5.56 -10.78
N GLY A 79 -6.64 -6.01 -11.25
CA GLY A 79 -7.86 -5.19 -11.36
C GLY A 79 -8.62 -4.97 -10.05
N ALA A 80 -8.21 -5.64 -8.97
CA ALA A 80 -8.80 -5.52 -7.64
C ALA A 80 -7.75 -5.81 -6.57
N LEU A 81 -7.99 -5.33 -5.35
CA LEU A 81 -7.18 -5.65 -4.19
C LEU A 81 -7.56 -7.03 -3.62
N ASP A 82 -6.55 -7.75 -3.15
CA ASP A 82 -6.74 -8.99 -2.38
C ASP A 82 -7.48 -8.70 -1.04
N GLU A 83 -8.44 -9.56 -0.67
CA GLU A 83 -9.26 -9.39 0.54
C GLU A 83 -8.42 -9.41 1.83
N GLY A 84 -7.39 -10.25 1.87
CA GLY A 84 -6.46 -10.30 3.01
C GLY A 84 -5.68 -9.00 3.16
N SER A 85 -5.32 -8.36 2.05
CA SER A 85 -4.63 -7.07 2.01
C SER A 85 -5.52 -5.92 2.48
N VAL A 86 -6.81 -5.95 2.13
CA VAL A 86 -7.79 -4.99 2.68
C VAL A 86 -7.94 -5.22 4.19
N SER A 87 -8.11 -6.48 4.62
CA SER A 87 -8.35 -6.84 6.01
C SER A 87 -7.23 -6.35 6.95
N VAL A 88 -5.95 -6.56 6.59
CA VAL A 88 -4.82 -6.12 7.43
C VAL A 88 -4.73 -4.61 7.60
N VAL A 89 -5.21 -3.81 6.64
CA VAL A 89 -5.32 -2.36 6.83
C VAL A 89 -6.47 -2.03 7.78
N ARG A 90 -7.61 -2.72 7.63
CA ARG A 90 -8.79 -2.50 8.48
C ARG A 90 -8.56 -2.85 9.95
N ASP A 91 -7.64 -3.77 10.23
CA ASP A 91 -7.21 -4.08 11.60
C ASP A 91 -6.56 -2.86 12.30
N LEU A 92 -5.92 -1.96 11.55
CA LEU A 92 -5.29 -0.73 12.08
C LEU A 92 -6.11 0.54 11.81
N ALA A 93 -6.99 0.53 10.81
CA ALA A 93 -7.73 1.70 10.40
C ALA A 93 -9.06 1.33 9.73
N ALA A 94 -10.15 1.45 10.49
CA ALA A 94 -11.48 1.05 10.05
C ALA A 94 -11.95 1.76 8.78
N THR A 95 -11.54 3.01 8.54
CA THR A 95 -12.04 3.87 7.44
C THR A 95 -10.94 4.52 6.59
N ALA A 96 -9.66 4.21 6.82
CA ALA A 96 -8.58 4.80 6.03
C ALA A 96 -8.72 4.42 4.55
N PRO A 97 -8.48 5.36 3.61
CA PRO A 97 -8.49 5.05 2.19
C PRO A 97 -7.40 4.03 1.84
N ILE A 98 -7.79 3.02 1.07
CA ILE A 98 -6.86 2.11 0.40
C ILE A 98 -6.94 2.40 -1.09
N ILE A 99 -5.90 3.01 -1.62
CA ILE A 99 -5.84 3.50 -3.00
C ILE A 99 -5.12 2.44 -3.84
N ARG A 100 -5.78 1.95 -4.89
CA ARG A 100 -5.11 1.15 -5.92
C ARG A 100 -4.74 2.07 -7.09
N ALA A 101 -3.48 1.98 -7.50
CA ALA A 101 -2.95 2.67 -8.66
C ALA A 101 -2.32 1.69 -9.64
N THR A 102 -2.32 2.05 -10.92
CA THR A 102 -1.67 1.29 -11.99
C THR A 102 -0.15 1.47 -11.92
N SER A 103 0.58 0.63 -12.66
CA SER A 103 2.04 0.77 -12.81
C SER A 103 2.50 2.11 -13.41
N ALA A 104 1.62 2.82 -14.13
CA ALA A 104 1.84 4.18 -14.61
C ALA A 104 1.72 5.25 -13.50
N GLY A 105 1.24 4.86 -12.31
CA GLY A 105 0.95 5.76 -11.19
C GLY A 105 -0.41 6.43 -11.27
N GLU A 106 -1.30 5.96 -12.14
CA GLU A 106 -2.67 6.47 -12.25
C GLU A 106 -3.56 5.78 -11.22
N VAL A 107 -4.32 6.58 -10.45
CA VAL A 107 -5.28 6.05 -9.47
C VAL A 107 -6.44 5.39 -10.20
N ALA A 108 -6.73 4.14 -9.85
CA ALA A 108 -7.76 3.35 -10.49
C ALA A 108 -8.99 3.15 -9.59
N ASP A 109 -8.81 3.02 -8.28
CA ASP A 109 -9.89 2.88 -7.30
C ASP A 109 -9.43 3.24 -5.88
N VAL A 110 -10.41 3.58 -5.04
CA VAL A 110 -10.21 3.89 -3.62
C VAL A 110 -11.25 3.11 -2.82
N VAL A 111 -10.78 2.18 -1.99
CA VAL A 111 -11.63 1.41 -1.06
C VAL A 111 -11.69 2.16 0.28
N ARG A 112 -12.89 2.33 0.82
CA ARG A 112 -13.16 3.01 2.10
C ARG A 112 -13.92 2.15 3.07
#